data_AF-A0A0Q8EYI2-F1
#
_entry.id   AF-A0A0Q8EYI2-F1
#
_cell.length_a   1.000
_cell.length_b   1.000
_cell.length_c   1.000
_cell.angle_alpha   90.00
_cell.angle_beta   90.00
_cell.angle_gamma   90.00
#
_symmetry.space_group_name_H-M   'P 1'
#
loop_
_entity.id
_entity.type
_entity.pdbx_description
1 polymer ?
#
loop_
_entity_poly.entity_id
_entity_poly.type
_entity_poly.pdbx_seq_one_letter_code
_entity_poly.pdbx_strand_id
1 'polypeptide(L)'
;MTMTLLRLVVLAALLYPAATRATSCGIHVVVVNHRSYAVTVQLKSFHMDRSLPAPLPEDFDKPVHDGVLRSRLSSLEQVDIPAGNTVDVRFRRICVGDFWLNWRVVSAMGEANPSGQLRPHDGQSIDIR
;
A
#
# COMPACT_ATOMS: atom_id res chain seq x y z
N MET A 1 23.37 -54.19 -11.61
CA MET A 1 23.82 -52.79 -11.69
C MET A 1 22.63 -51.88 -11.46
N THR A 2 22.41 -51.51 -10.19
CA THR A 2 21.23 -50.80 -9.68
C THR A 2 21.65 -49.43 -9.17
N MET A 3 21.88 -48.47 -10.07
CA MET A 3 22.12 -47.07 -9.70
C MET A 3 21.74 -46.14 -10.86
N THR A 4 20.45 -45.95 -11.11
CA THR A 4 20.01 -44.95 -12.12
C THR A 4 18.80 -44.12 -11.72
N LEU A 5 17.92 -44.58 -10.83
CA LEU A 5 16.75 -43.77 -10.44
C LEU A 5 17.03 -42.71 -9.37
N LEU A 6 17.94 -42.97 -8.41
CA LEU A 6 18.12 -42.05 -7.26
C LEU A 6 18.75 -40.70 -7.65
N ARG A 7 19.55 -40.65 -8.72
CA ARG A 7 20.21 -39.42 -9.18
C ARG A 7 19.29 -38.47 -9.97
N LEU A 8 18.21 -38.98 -10.57
CA LEU A 8 17.26 -38.18 -11.34
C LEU A 8 16.31 -37.37 -10.45
N VAL A 9 15.97 -37.89 -9.27
CA VAL A 9 15.06 -37.19 -8.32
C VAL A 9 15.76 -35.98 -7.67
N VAL A 10 17.07 -36.06 -7.44
CA VAL A 10 17.85 -34.98 -6.82
C VAL A 10 18.05 -33.79 -7.76
N LEU A 11 18.14 -34.02 -9.08
CA LEU A 11 18.28 -32.95 -10.07
C LEU A 11 16.99 -32.14 -10.25
N ALA A 12 15.82 -32.78 -10.14
CA ALA A 12 14.53 -32.09 -10.23
C ALA A 12 14.29 -31.14 -9.04
N ALA A 13 14.79 -31.49 -7.85
CA ALA A 13 14.65 -30.64 -6.65
C ALA A 13 15.50 -29.36 -6.69
N LEU A 14 16.61 -29.35 -7.44
CA LEU A 14 17.49 -28.19 -7.60
C LEU A 14 17.04 -27.22 -8.70
N LEU A 15 16.05 -27.61 -9.51
CA LEU A 15 15.48 -26.79 -10.58
C LEU A 15 14.09 -26.25 -10.26
N TYR A 16 13.54 -26.50 -9.07
CA TYR A 16 12.45 -25.69 -8.58
C TYR A 16 13.04 -24.33 -8.21
N PRO A 17 12.81 -23.24 -8.99
CA PRO A 17 12.94 -21.93 -8.39
C PRO A 17 12.05 -22.01 -7.15
N ALA A 18 12.63 -21.77 -5.97
CA ALA A 18 11.85 -21.51 -4.80
C ALA A 18 10.85 -20.45 -5.23
N ALA A 19 9.61 -20.86 -5.51
CA ALA A 19 8.56 -19.95 -5.85
C ALA A 19 8.47 -19.09 -4.61
N THR A 20 9.05 -17.90 -4.68
CA THR A 20 8.94 -16.85 -3.68
C THR A 20 7.46 -16.53 -3.70
N ARG A 21 6.68 -17.31 -2.96
CA ARG A 21 5.29 -17.03 -2.70
C ARG A 21 5.34 -15.63 -2.13
N ALA A 22 4.82 -14.66 -2.88
CA ALA A 22 4.64 -13.31 -2.39
C ALA A 22 3.79 -13.44 -1.12
N THR A 23 4.45 -13.47 0.03
CA THR A 23 3.78 -13.49 1.32
C THR A 23 3.08 -12.15 1.42
N SER A 24 1.79 -12.20 1.72
CA SER A 24 1.03 -10.98 1.97
C SER A 24 1.06 -10.72 3.47
N CYS A 25 1.40 -9.50 3.87
CA CYS A 25 1.22 -9.01 5.23
C CYS A 25 0.28 -7.80 5.26
N GLY A 26 -0.13 -7.43 6.46
CA GLY A 26 -0.82 -6.17 6.73
C GLY A 26 0.17 -5.07 7.09
N ILE A 27 -0.24 -3.83 6.84
CA ILE A 27 0.33 -2.63 7.44
C ILE A 27 -0.82 -1.73 7.87
N HIS A 28 -0.67 -1.01 8.97
CA HIS A 28 -1.63 0.03 9.33
C HIS A 28 -0.94 1.40 9.42
N VAL A 29 -1.71 2.43 9.11
CA VAL A 29 -1.34 3.84 9.31
C VAL A 29 -2.40 4.50 10.18
N VAL A 30 -1.98 5.51 10.91
CA VAL A 30 -2.81 6.23 11.87
C VAL A 30 -3.06 7.62 11.32
N VAL A 31 -4.31 7.97 11.01
CA VAL A 31 -4.65 9.31 10.51
C VAL A 31 -5.21 10.13 11.67
N VAL A 32 -4.53 11.24 12.00
CA VAL A 32 -4.86 12.09 13.14
C VAL A 32 -5.38 13.42 12.64
N ASN A 33 -6.60 13.79 13.03
CA ASN A 33 -7.19 15.08 12.69
C ASN A 33 -7.07 16.06 13.87
N HIS A 34 -6.13 16.99 13.78
CA HIS A 34 -5.93 18.05 14.79
C HIS A 34 -6.87 19.24 14.61
N ARG A 35 -7.72 19.24 13.57
CA ARG A 35 -8.63 20.34 13.27
C ARG A 35 -9.88 20.30 14.15
N SER A 36 -10.53 21.45 14.26
CA SER A 36 -11.80 21.64 14.99
C SER A 36 -13.04 21.17 14.22
N TYR A 37 -12.87 20.60 13.03
CA TYR A 37 -13.95 20.09 12.18
C TYR A 37 -13.58 18.72 11.60
N ALA A 38 -14.61 17.95 11.21
CA ALA A 38 -14.41 16.64 10.59
C ALA A 38 -13.79 16.78 9.20
N VAL A 39 -12.92 15.84 8.83
CA VAL A 39 -12.28 15.79 7.52
C VAL A 39 -12.49 14.43 6.87
N THR A 40 -12.60 14.43 5.56
CA THR A 40 -12.53 13.20 4.76
C THR A 40 -11.12 13.10 4.19
N VAL A 41 -10.48 11.94 4.34
CA VAL A 41 -9.15 11.68 3.79
C VAL A 41 -9.25 10.52 2.81
N GLN A 42 -8.69 10.70 1.62
CA GLN A 42 -8.48 9.61 0.66
C GLN A 42 -7.06 9.11 0.77
N LEU A 43 -6.90 7.79 0.84
CA LEU A 43 -5.61 7.11 0.91
C LEU A 43 -5.52 6.10 -0.23
N LYS A 44 -4.45 6.16 -1.00
CA LYS A 44 -4.20 5.26 -2.12
C LYS A 44 -2.90 4.49 -1.90
N SER A 45 -3.02 3.18 -1.79
CA SER A 45 -1.87 2.28 -1.71
C SER A 45 -1.50 1.75 -3.10
N PHE A 46 -0.20 1.60 -3.35
CA PHE A 46 0.31 0.98 -4.58
C PHE A 46 1.71 0.41 -4.37
N HIS A 47 2.05 -0.54 -5.24
CA HIS A 47 3.33 -1.23 -5.27
C HIS A 47 4.11 -0.78 -6.50
N MET A 48 5.22 -0.08 -6.31
CA MET A 48 6.08 0.38 -7.40
C MET A 48 7.53 0.50 -6.94
N ASP A 49 8.46 0.06 -7.80
CA ASP A 49 9.92 0.13 -7.60
C ASP A 49 10.51 1.53 -7.87
N ARG A 50 9.72 2.61 -7.75
CA ARG A 50 10.21 3.99 -7.97
C ARG A 50 9.62 5.00 -7.01
N SER A 51 10.43 6.00 -6.67
CA SER A 51 9.96 7.25 -6.04
C SER A 51 9.11 8.03 -7.05
N LEU A 52 7.89 8.41 -6.66
CA LEU A 52 7.04 9.32 -7.42
C LEU A 52 7.08 10.72 -6.78
N PRO A 53 6.79 11.80 -7.55
CA PRO A 53 6.58 13.13 -6.98
C PRO A 53 5.32 13.16 -6.11
N ALA A 54 5.08 14.28 -5.41
CA ALA A 54 3.84 14.50 -4.67
C ALA A 54 2.60 14.19 -5.54
N PRO A 55 1.53 13.62 -4.94
CA PRO A 55 0.42 13.09 -5.72
C PRO A 55 -0.37 14.21 -6.40
N LEU A 56 -0.70 13.99 -7.67
CA LEU A 56 -1.60 14.86 -8.41
C LEU A 56 -3.07 14.54 -8.08
N PRO A 57 -4.02 15.48 -8.29
CA PRO A 57 -5.43 15.22 -8.04
C PRO A 57 -5.98 13.97 -8.75
N GLU A 58 -5.57 13.73 -10.01
CA GLU A 58 -5.96 12.58 -10.81
C GLU A 58 -5.41 11.23 -10.29
N ASP A 59 -4.38 11.26 -9.44
CA ASP A 59 -3.82 10.03 -8.87
C ASP A 59 -4.83 9.30 -8.00
N PHE A 60 -5.90 9.94 -7.53
CA PHE A 60 -6.89 9.34 -6.64
C PHE A 60 -8.15 8.86 -7.36
N ASP A 61 -8.23 8.94 -8.69
CA ASP A 61 -9.45 8.57 -9.43
C ASP A 61 -9.69 7.06 -9.49
N LYS A 62 -8.60 6.27 -9.52
CA LYS A 62 -8.65 4.80 -9.65
C LYS A 62 -7.45 4.14 -8.95
N PRO A 63 -7.59 2.92 -8.40
CA PRO A 63 -6.44 2.13 -7.92
C PRO A 63 -5.36 1.97 -9.00
N VAL A 64 -4.07 1.93 -8.61
CA VAL A 64 -3.00 1.62 -9.57
C VAL A 64 -3.07 0.13 -9.91
N HIS A 65 -3.26 -0.18 -11.20
CA HIS A 65 -3.05 -1.52 -11.73
C HIS A 65 -1.70 -1.55 -12.43
N ASP A 66 -0.71 -2.22 -11.84
CA ASP A 66 0.65 -2.30 -12.38
C ASP A 66 0.82 -3.44 -13.41
N GLY A 67 -0.24 -4.19 -13.70
CA GLY A 67 -0.27 -5.26 -14.71
C GLY A 67 0.54 -6.52 -14.35
N VAL A 68 1.39 -6.47 -13.32
CA VAL A 68 2.30 -7.55 -12.90
C VAL A 68 1.84 -8.16 -11.58
N LEU A 69 1.27 -7.37 -10.68
CA LEU A 69 0.71 -7.82 -9.41
C LEU A 69 -0.83 -7.80 -9.48
N ARG A 70 -1.48 -8.76 -8.82
CA ARG A 70 -2.95 -8.81 -8.78
C ARG A 70 -3.47 -7.47 -8.25
N SER A 71 -4.53 -6.95 -8.86
CA SER A 71 -5.27 -5.73 -8.46
C SER A 71 -5.69 -5.63 -6.99
N ARG A 72 -5.48 -6.70 -6.20
CA ARG A 72 -5.82 -6.82 -4.78
C ARG A 72 -4.77 -6.23 -3.83
N LEU A 73 -3.69 -5.66 -4.35
CA LEU A 73 -2.59 -5.11 -3.56
C LEU A 73 -2.49 -3.58 -3.64
N SER A 74 -3.24 -2.96 -4.55
CA SER A 74 -3.49 -1.53 -4.56
C SER A 74 -4.92 -1.28 -4.11
N SER A 75 -5.13 -0.33 -3.21
CA SER A 75 -6.46 0.06 -2.75
C SER A 75 -6.61 1.58 -2.75
N LEU A 76 -7.85 2.02 -2.82
CA LEU A 76 -8.25 3.41 -2.61
C LEU A 76 -9.27 3.40 -1.48
N GLU A 77 -8.87 3.93 -0.33
CA GLU A 77 -9.70 4.05 0.85
C GLU A 77 -10.14 5.50 1.02
N GLN A 78 -11.36 5.71 1.46
CA GLN A 78 -11.85 7.01 1.88
C GLN A 78 -12.37 6.89 3.31
N VAL A 79 -11.85 7.72 4.20
CA VAL A 79 -12.16 7.68 5.63
C VAL A 79 -12.59 9.04 6.13
N ASP A 80 -13.68 9.05 6.90
CA ASP A 80 -14.14 10.25 7.60
C ASP A 80 -13.55 10.25 9.01
N ILE A 81 -12.90 11.35 9.38
CA ILE A 81 -12.18 11.51 10.64
C ILE A 81 -12.82 12.67 11.39
N PRO A 82 -13.53 12.42 12.50
CA PRO A 82 -14.12 13.48 13.30
C PRO A 82 -13.08 14.48 13.81
N ALA A 83 -13.54 15.67 14.21
CA ALA A 83 -12.67 16.69 14.81
C ALA A 83 -11.90 16.13 16.02
N GLY A 84 -10.61 16.41 16.11
CA GLY A 84 -9.75 15.99 17.23
C GLY A 84 -9.57 14.47 17.39
N ASN A 85 -9.96 13.65 16.41
CA ASN A 85 -9.95 12.19 16.50
C ASN A 85 -8.84 11.55 15.67
N THR A 86 -8.66 10.25 15.90
CA THR A 86 -7.68 9.40 15.22
C THR A 86 -8.37 8.16 14.66
N VAL A 87 -7.98 7.75 13.45
CA VAL A 87 -8.50 6.54 12.79
C VAL A 87 -7.35 5.66 12.31
N ASP A 88 -7.42 4.37 12.61
CA ASP A 88 -6.52 3.34 12.06
C ASP A 88 -7.01 2.86 10.69
N VAL A 89 -6.16 2.97 9.67
CA VAL A 89 -6.44 2.48 8.31
C VAL A 89 -5.51 1.33 7.99
N ARG A 90 -6.08 0.18 7.63
CA ARG A 90 -5.35 -1.06 7.38
C ARG A 90 -5.25 -1.36 5.89
N PHE A 91 -4.03 -1.64 5.42
CA PHE A 91 -3.74 -2.02 4.05
C PHE A 91 -3.16 -3.41 3.97
N ARG A 92 -3.44 -4.08 2.85
CA ARG A 92 -2.79 -5.33 2.48
C ARG A 92 -1.59 -4.99 1.59
N ARG A 93 -0.43 -5.56 1.88
CA ARG A 93 0.80 -5.39 1.09
C ARG A 93 1.51 -6.71 0.86
N ILE A 94 2.48 -6.71 -0.04
CA ILE A 94 3.52 -7.75 -0.12
C ILE A 94 4.49 -7.53 1.05
N CYS A 95 4.91 -8.62 1.70
CA CYS A 95 5.88 -8.59 2.80
C CYS A 95 7.21 -7.98 2.38
N VAL A 96 7.64 -8.27 1.16
CA VAL A 96 8.91 -7.85 0.58
C VAL A 96 8.63 -6.99 -0.64
N GLY A 97 9.35 -5.87 -0.77
CA GLY A 97 9.20 -4.91 -1.85
C GLY A 97 8.62 -3.57 -1.40
N ASP A 98 8.53 -2.66 -2.36
CA ASP A 98 8.10 -1.30 -2.12
C ASP A 98 6.58 -1.19 -1.96
N PHE A 99 6.18 -0.44 -0.93
CA PHE A 99 4.80 -0.08 -0.64
C PHE A 99 4.76 1.43 -0.43
N TRP A 100 3.95 2.09 -1.24
CA TRP A 100 3.78 3.53 -1.24
C TRP A 100 2.34 3.89 -0.93
N LEU A 101 2.18 5.01 -0.24
CA LEU A 101 0.89 5.54 0.14
C LEU A 101 0.81 7.01 -0.23
N ASN A 102 -0.15 7.33 -1.11
CA ASN A 102 -0.57 8.70 -1.36
C ASN A 102 -1.76 9.01 -0.45
N TRP A 103 -1.81 10.22 0.09
CA TRP A 103 -2.94 10.69 0.89
C TRP A 103 -3.33 12.10 0.48
N ARG A 104 -4.62 12.43 0.61
CA ARG A 104 -5.13 13.80 0.47
C ARG A 104 -6.34 14.03 1.36
N VAL A 105 -6.50 15.25 1.85
CA VAL A 105 -7.79 15.71 2.37
C VAL A 105 -8.73 15.97 1.20
N VAL A 106 -10.00 15.61 1.32
CA VAL A 106 -11.04 15.92 0.34
C VAL A 106 -11.76 17.19 0.79
N SER A 107 -11.55 18.30 0.09
CA SER A 107 -12.32 19.53 0.34
C SER A 107 -13.74 19.37 -0.21
N ALA A 108 -14.72 19.77 0.59
CA ALA A 108 -16.09 19.95 0.12
C ALA A 108 -16.23 21.09 -0.91
N MET A 109 -15.25 21.99 -1.01
CA MET A 109 -15.31 23.24 -1.78
C MET A 109 -14.27 23.33 -2.90
N GLY A 110 -13.54 22.25 -3.22
CA GLY A 110 -12.56 22.23 -4.32
C GLY A 110 -11.27 23.01 -4.05
N GLU A 111 -11.02 23.40 -2.81
CA GLU A 111 -9.79 24.10 -2.41
C GLU A 111 -8.56 23.19 -2.43
N ALA A 112 -7.37 23.81 -2.48
CA ALA A 112 -6.10 23.12 -2.36
C ALA A 112 -6.02 22.40 -1.01
N ASN A 113 -6.03 21.07 -1.05
CA ASN A 113 -5.99 20.24 0.14
C ASN A 113 -4.58 19.77 0.44
N PRO A 114 -4.20 19.68 1.74
CA PRO A 114 -3.02 18.95 2.12
C PRO A 114 -3.02 17.57 1.49
N SER A 115 -1.90 17.24 0.87
CA SER A 115 -1.65 15.94 0.26
C SER A 115 -0.18 15.57 0.44
N GLY A 116 0.11 14.29 0.34
CA GLY A 116 1.47 13.81 0.46
C GLY A 116 1.62 12.38 -0.01
N GLN A 117 2.88 12.00 -0.15
CA GLN A 117 3.30 10.64 -0.46
C GLN A 117 4.32 10.18 0.57
N LEU A 118 4.21 8.93 1.00
CA LEU A 118 5.13 8.33 1.95
C LEU A 118 5.34 6.83 1.69
N ARG A 119 6.46 6.31 2.17
CA ARG A 119 6.71 4.87 2.34
C ARG A 119 6.41 4.53 3.79
N PRO A 120 5.19 4.08 4.13
CA PRO A 120 4.81 3.94 5.52
C PRO A 120 5.56 2.77 6.16
N HIS A 121 5.93 2.95 7.42
CA HIS A 121 6.16 1.85 8.34
C HIS A 121 4.87 1.57 9.14
N ASP A 122 4.81 0.43 9.81
CA ASP A 122 3.64 0.06 10.60
C ASP A 122 3.39 1.08 11.72
N GLY A 123 2.14 1.51 11.88
CA GLY A 123 1.75 2.54 12.84
C GLY A 123 2.17 3.97 12.48
N GLN A 124 2.66 4.24 11.26
CA GLN A 124 3.04 5.60 10.84
C GLN A 124 1.85 6.57 10.96
N SER A 125 2.06 7.71 11.61
CA SER A 125 1.05 8.78 11.69
C SER A 125 1.02 9.65 10.43
N ILE A 126 -0.19 10.09 10.07
CA ILE A 126 -0.46 11.15 9.10
C ILE A 126 -1.23 12.24 9.85
N ASP A 127 -0.54 13.33 10.15
CA ASP A 127 -1.07 14.44 10.95
C ASP A 127 -1.74 15.49 10.05
N ILE A 128 -3.06 15.59 10.13
CA ILE A 128 -3.86 16.62 9.45
C ILE A 128 -3.99 17.83 10.37
N ARG A 129 -3.46 18.97 9.92
CA ARG A 129 -3.45 20.24 10.65
C ARG A 129 -4.21 21.31 9.90
#